data_AF-A0A814W297-F1
#
_entry.id   AF-A0A814W297-F1
#
_cell.length_a   1.000
_cell.length_b   1.000
_cell.length_c   1.000
_cell.angle_alpha   90.00
_cell.angle_beta   90.00
_cell.angle_gamma   90.00
#
_symmetry.space_group_name_H-M   'P 1'
#
loop_
_entity.id
_entity.type
_entity.pdbx_description
1 polymer ?
#
loop_
_entity_poly.entity_id
_entity_poly.type
_entity_poly.pdbx_seq_one_letter_code
_entity_poly.pdbx_strand_id
1 'polypeptide(L)'
;MPTVLYCQNLNPIQHSDKNELHQIGSGFWNVRGRFKILAKLVDIETHMSFIQLHSGKFLVIDTIELNDKLRQEINHLTDNGDKIEAVIGTHPFHTLSFPAFYESYPNAAYYGTPRHLRRLTHIPWIGNLHDCDVRKKWEPDVELRFPAGAEFINPQPESSNHFSSVFVYHRASATLHVDDTIIYAE
;
A
#
# COMPACT_ATOMS: atom_id res chain seq x y z
N MET A 1 -29.66 26.81 -24.63
CA MET A 1 -28.30 26.31 -24.41
C MET A 1 -28.14 26.07 -22.92
N PRO A 2 -27.75 24.87 -22.44
CA PRO A 2 -27.57 24.65 -21.02
C PRO A 2 -26.21 25.23 -20.59
N THR A 3 -26.27 26.07 -19.56
CA THR A 3 -25.12 26.70 -18.91
C THR A 3 -24.31 25.61 -18.19
N VAL A 4 -23.06 25.41 -18.61
CA VAL A 4 -22.10 24.57 -17.89
C VAL A 4 -21.74 25.31 -16.61
N LEU A 5 -22.24 24.83 -15.47
CA LEU A 5 -21.79 25.28 -14.15
C LEU A 5 -20.39 24.72 -13.93
N TYR A 6 -19.37 25.57 -14.10
CA TYR A 6 -18.03 25.27 -13.63
C TYR A 6 -18.06 25.04 -12.12
N CYS A 7 -17.55 23.91 -11.66
CA CYS A 7 -17.29 23.61 -10.25
C CYS A 7 -16.23 24.59 -9.71
N GLN A 8 -16.64 25.80 -9.37
CA GLN A 8 -15.83 26.73 -8.59
C GLN A 8 -16.41 26.72 -7.17
N ASN A 9 -15.59 26.28 -6.21
CA ASN A 9 -15.80 26.17 -4.76
C ASN A 9 -15.80 24.73 -4.23
N LEU A 10 -14.79 23.94 -4.58
CA LEU A 10 -14.34 22.90 -3.66
C LEU A 10 -13.55 23.59 -2.55
N ASN A 11 -13.91 23.30 -1.28
CA ASN A 11 -13.13 23.71 -0.11
C ASN A 11 -11.65 23.37 -0.33
N PRO A 12 -10.69 24.15 0.21
CA PRO A 12 -9.28 23.75 0.17
C PRO A 12 -9.18 22.33 0.71
N ILE A 13 -8.66 21.42 -0.11
CA ILE A 13 -8.45 20.03 0.24
C ILE A 13 -7.54 20.05 1.47
N GLN A 14 -8.10 19.71 2.63
CA GLN A 14 -7.33 19.57 3.85
C GLN A 14 -6.42 18.35 3.65
N HIS A 15 -5.18 18.60 3.25
CA HIS A 15 -4.21 17.53 3.09
C HIS A 15 -3.96 16.90 4.46
N SER A 16 -4.11 15.58 4.55
CA SER A 16 -3.73 14.84 5.73
C SER A 16 -2.24 15.07 6.04
N ASP A 17 -1.91 15.28 7.31
CA ASP A 17 -0.52 15.40 7.73
C ASP A 17 0.28 14.13 7.38
N LYS A 18 1.51 14.33 6.90
CA LYS A 18 2.39 13.23 6.47
C LYS A 18 2.94 12.47 7.68
N ASN A 19 3.11 11.17 7.54
CA ASN A 19 3.56 10.22 8.57
C ASN A 19 2.66 10.20 9.80
N GLU A 20 1.34 10.19 9.57
CA GLU A 20 0.32 10.02 10.60
C GLU A 20 -0.72 9.03 10.11
N LEU A 21 -1.27 8.22 11.02
CA LEU A 21 -2.36 7.29 10.71
C LEU A 21 -3.71 8.01 10.63
N HIS A 22 -4.27 8.09 9.42
CA HIS A 22 -5.59 8.68 9.20
C HIS A 22 -6.61 7.59 8.87
N GLN A 23 -7.65 7.44 9.69
CA GLN A 23 -8.75 6.55 9.37
C GLN A 23 -9.64 7.19 8.30
N ILE A 24 -9.61 6.65 7.08
CA ILE A 24 -10.36 7.19 5.93
C ILE A 24 -11.65 6.40 5.64
N GLY A 25 -11.82 5.27 6.33
CA GLY A 25 -13.03 4.46 6.30
C GLY A 25 -13.07 3.52 7.51
N SER A 26 -14.23 2.92 7.79
CA SER A 26 -14.36 2.00 8.93
C SER A 26 -13.39 0.82 8.77
N GLY A 27 -12.44 0.68 9.69
CA GLY A 27 -11.40 -0.34 9.60
C GLY A 27 -10.33 -0.11 8.52
N PHE A 28 -10.23 1.09 7.94
CA PHE A 28 -9.22 1.41 6.93
C PHE A 28 -8.46 2.69 7.29
N TRP A 29 -7.15 2.58 7.48
CA TRP A 29 -6.24 3.70 7.73
C TRP A 29 -5.28 3.87 6.56
N ASN A 30 -5.01 5.13 6.20
CA ASN A 30 -3.99 5.49 5.24
C ASN A 30 -2.92 6.37 5.91
N VAL A 31 -1.68 6.21 5.46
CA VAL A 31 -0.56 7.05 5.86
C VAL A 31 0.10 7.59 4.61
N ARG A 32 0.22 8.91 4.49
CA ARG A 32 1.01 9.54 3.42
C ARG A 32 2.44 9.76 3.90
N GLY A 33 3.40 9.21 3.18
CA GLY A 33 4.83 9.37 3.41
C GLY A 33 5.47 10.39 2.47
N ARG A 34 6.73 10.74 2.76
CA ARG A 34 7.57 11.49 1.83
C ARG A 34 8.45 10.53 1.06
N PHE A 35 8.55 10.72 -0.24
CA PHE A 35 9.47 9.94 -1.07
C PHE A 35 10.37 10.87 -1.88
N LYS A 36 11.62 10.93 -1.45
CA LYS A 36 12.59 11.90 -1.94
C LYS A 36 13.49 11.28 -2.99
N ILE A 37 13.34 11.71 -4.24
CA ILE A 37 14.18 11.32 -5.37
C ILE A 37 15.16 12.45 -5.73
N LEU A 38 16.13 12.16 -6.61
CA LEU A 38 17.14 13.11 -7.09
C LEU A 38 17.91 13.80 -5.96
N ALA A 39 18.65 13.04 -5.15
CA ALA A 39 19.42 13.56 -4.01
C ALA A 39 18.60 14.44 -3.05
N LYS A 40 17.32 14.09 -2.84
CA LYS A 40 16.36 14.78 -1.98
C LYS A 40 15.77 16.09 -2.52
N LEU A 41 15.98 16.40 -3.80
CA LEU A 41 15.49 17.63 -4.43
C LEU A 41 14.01 17.54 -4.84
N VAL A 42 13.47 16.35 -5.08
CA VAL A 42 12.07 16.18 -5.48
C VAL A 42 11.38 15.22 -4.52
N ASP A 43 10.26 15.65 -3.93
CA ASP A 43 9.39 14.85 -3.05
C ASP A 43 8.13 14.49 -3.84
N ILE A 44 8.03 13.24 -4.29
CA ILE A 44 6.86 12.76 -5.06
C ILE A 44 5.82 12.06 -4.17
N GLU A 45 6.03 12.05 -2.85
CA GLU A 45 5.18 11.35 -1.88
C GLU A 45 5.09 9.83 -2.10
N THR A 46 4.60 9.13 -1.09
CA THR A 46 4.31 7.68 -1.13
C THR A 46 3.22 7.42 -0.10
N HIS A 47 2.71 6.20 0.00
CA HIS A 47 1.74 5.86 1.03
C HIS A 47 1.81 4.39 1.40
N MET A 48 1.26 4.08 2.58
CA MET A 48 0.93 2.72 3.00
C MET A 48 -0.46 2.73 3.61
N SER A 49 -1.08 1.57 3.76
CA SER A 49 -2.40 1.46 4.40
C SER A 49 -2.47 0.31 5.40
N PHE A 50 -3.38 0.43 6.37
CA PHE A 50 -3.72 -0.62 7.32
C PHE A 50 -5.20 -0.96 7.16
N ILE A 51 -5.51 -2.24 7.02
CA ILE A 51 -6.86 -2.76 6.92
C ILE A 51 -7.11 -3.67 8.12
N GLN A 52 -8.11 -3.35 8.94
CA GLN A 52 -8.55 -4.24 10.01
C GLN A 52 -9.48 -5.31 9.43
N LEU A 53 -9.08 -6.56 9.58
CA LEU A 53 -9.86 -7.73 9.20
C LEU A 53 -10.96 -8.01 10.23
N HIS A 54 -11.97 -8.81 9.87
CA HIS A 54 -13.02 -9.28 10.77
C HIS A 54 -12.46 -9.93 12.04
N SER A 55 -11.31 -10.61 11.93
CA SER A 55 -10.61 -11.24 13.06
C SER A 55 -10.05 -10.23 14.08
N GLY A 56 -10.06 -8.94 13.77
CA GLY A 56 -9.45 -7.88 14.57
C GLY A 56 -7.96 -7.68 14.30
N LYS A 57 -7.34 -8.53 13.48
CA LYS A 57 -5.96 -8.36 13.00
C LYS A 57 -5.86 -7.38 11.84
N PHE A 58 -4.64 -7.01 11.48
CA PHE A 58 -4.36 -6.01 10.45
C PHE A 58 -3.60 -6.59 9.27
N LEU A 59 -4.04 -6.24 8.06
CA LEU A 59 -3.29 -6.36 6.83
C LEU A 59 -2.62 -5.01 6.53
N VAL A 60 -1.30 -5.03 6.36
CA VAL A 60 -0.52 -3.84 6.02
C VAL A 60 -0.26 -3.85 4.51
N ILE A 61 -0.60 -2.76 3.83
CA ILE A 61 -0.50 -2.60 2.38
C ILE A 61 0.64 -1.65 2.05
N ASP A 62 1.66 -2.19 1.39
CA ASP A 62 2.95 -1.55 1.13
C ASP A 62 3.60 -0.97 2.40
N THR A 63 4.73 -0.29 2.23
CA THR A 63 5.51 0.26 3.35
C THR A 63 6.07 1.62 3.01
N ILE A 64 6.22 2.46 4.04
CA ILE A 64 6.95 3.73 3.96
C ILE A 64 8.01 3.77 5.06
N GLU A 65 8.91 4.73 4.98
CA GLU A 65 9.83 5.02 6.09
C GLU A 65 9.04 5.52 7.30
N LEU A 66 9.27 4.90 8.47
CA LEU A 66 8.56 5.23 9.70
C LEU A 66 9.37 6.23 10.54
N ASN A 67 8.77 7.35 10.91
CA ASN A 67 9.29 8.18 12.00
C ASN A 67 8.83 7.62 13.36
N ASP A 68 9.38 8.15 14.46
CA ASP A 68 9.08 7.66 15.81
C ASP A 68 7.60 7.81 16.19
N LYS A 69 6.96 8.92 15.78
CA LYS A 69 5.54 9.17 16.04
C LYS A 69 4.67 8.11 15.37
N LEU A 70 4.83 7.91 14.06
CA LEU A 70 4.08 6.94 13.29
C LEU A 70 4.31 5.52 13.80
N ARG A 71 5.55 5.17 14.16
CA ARG A 71 5.88 3.87 14.76
C ARG A 71 5.12 3.65 16.07
N GLN A 72 5.02 4.68 16.93
CA GLN A 72 4.24 4.60 18.17
C GLN A 72 2.75 4.40 17.90
N GLU A 73 2.19 5.11 16.91
CA GLU A 73 0.79 4.95 16.50
C GLU A 73 0.52 3.54 15.96
N ILE A 74 1.40 3.00 15.10
CA ILE A 74 1.31 1.63 14.58
C ILE A 74 1.41 0.63 15.73
N ASN A 75 2.36 0.79 16.64
CA ASN A 75 2.51 -0.11 17.79
C ASN A 75 1.26 -0.10 18.66
N HIS A 76 0.66 1.06 18.90
CA HIS A 76 -0.59 1.13 19.66
C HIS A 76 -1.74 0.43 18.92
N LEU A 77 -1.89 0.68 17.62
CA LEU A 77 -2.95 0.08 16.79
C LEU A 77 -2.84 -1.45 16.71
N THR A 78 -1.61 -1.95 16.58
CA THR A 78 -1.32 -3.34 16.24
C THR A 78 -0.81 -4.18 17.41
N ASP A 79 -0.83 -3.65 18.63
CA ASP A 79 -0.27 -4.31 19.81
C ASP A 79 1.21 -4.69 19.61
N ASN A 80 2.04 -3.68 19.37
CA ASN A 80 3.46 -3.79 19.05
C ASN A 80 3.77 -4.73 17.87
N GLY A 81 2.85 -4.84 16.92
CA GLY A 81 2.97 -5.69 15.74
C GLY A 81 2.33 -7.07 15.88
N ASP A 82 1.91 -7.49 17.08
CA ASP A 82 1.35 -8.83 17.31
C ASP A 82 0.02 -9.06 16.58
N LYS A 83 -0.72 -7.99 16.29
CA LYS A 83 -1.96 -8.03 15.49
C LYS A 83 -1.72 -7.86 14.00
N ILE A 84 -0.48 -7.71 13.53
CA ILE A 84 -0.20 -7.72 12.08
C ILE A 84 -0.32 -9.16 11.59
N GLU A 85 -1.40 -9.44 10.84
CA GLU A 85 -1.59 -10.73 10.18
C GLU A 85 -0.57 -10.89 9.04
N ALA A 86 -0.43 -9.85 8.21
CA ALA A 86 0.50 -9.86 7.11
C ALA A 86 0.85 -8.45 6.63
N VAL A 87 2.02 -8.35 6.00
CA VAL A 87 2.46 -7.20 5.20
C VAL A 87 2.51 -7.63 3.74
N ILE A 88 1.85 -6.88 2.86
CA ILE A 88 1.79 -7.18 1.44
C ILE A 88 2.43 -6.08 0.60
N GLY A 89 3.29 -6.47 -0.35
CA GLY A 89 3.87 -5.57 -1.33
C GLY A 89 3.11 -5.59 -2.65
N THR A 90 2.32 -4.56 -2.91
CA THR A 90 1.32 -4.50 -4.00
C THR A 90 1.90 -3.99 -5.31
N HIS A 91 2.87 -3.07 -5.25
CA HIS A 91 3.56 -2.59 -6.44
C HIS A 91 5.03 -3.09 -6.47
N PRO A 92 5.49 -3.75 -7.54
CA PRO A 92 6.80 -4.41 -7.57
C PRO A 92 8.01 -3.47 -7.44
N PHE A 93 7.81 -2.16 -7.60
CA PHE A 93 8.86 -1.16 -7.47
C PHE A 93 8.87 -0.46 -6.11
N HIS A 94 7.88 -0.71 -5.25
CA HIS A 94 7.84 -0.19 -3.88
C HIS A 94 8.75 -1.02 -2.98
N THR A 95 10.05 -1.04 -3.25
CA THR A 95 11.01 -1.94 -2.59
C THR A 95 11.77 -1.29 -1.44
N LEU A 96 11.84 0.04 -1.39
CA LEU A 96 12.86 0.75 -0.60
C LEU A 96 12.60 0.75 0.91
N SER A 97 11.34 0.81 1.32
CA SER A 97 10.97 0.91 2.75
C SER A 97 10.75 -0.44 3.43
N PHE A 98 10.60 -1.52 2.65
CA PHE A 98 10.37 -2.86 3.19
C PHE A 98 11.46 -3.35 4.15
N PRO A 99 12.78 -3.16 3.89
CA PRO A 99 13.82 -3.60 4.82
C PRO A 99 13.68 -3.00 6.22
N ALA A 100 13.53 -1.68 6.30
CA ALA A 100 13.39 -0.98 7.58
C ALA A 100 12.05 -1.32 8.28
N PHE A 101 10.98 -1.53 7.50
CA PHE A 101 9.70 -1.99 8.05
C PHE A 101 9.81 -3.43 8.59
N TYR A 102 10.53 -4.31 7.91
CA TYR A 102 10.80 -5.68 8.36
C TYR A 102 11.63 -5.72 9.65
N GLU A 103 12.67 -4.90 9.77
CA GLU A 103 13.41 -4.77 11.02
C GLU A 103 12.53 -4.32 12.19
N SER A 104 11.49 -3.54 11.89
CA SER A 104 10.53 -3.03 12.88
C SER A 104 9.51 -4.08 13.32
N TYR A 105 9.08 -4.96 12.40
CA TYR A 105 8.02 -5.94 12.61
C TYR A 105 8.39 -7.33 12.04
N PRO A 106 9.51 -7.94 12.48
CA PRO A 106 10.09 -9.12 11.81
C PRO A 106 9.24 -10.39 11.94
N ASN A 107 8.31 -10.42 12.90
CA ASN A 107 7.46 -11.58 13.17
C ASN A 107 6.21 -11.63 12.27
N ALA A 108 5.91 -10.56 11.54
CA ALA A 108 4.78 -10.54 10.61
C ALA A 108 5.04 -11.46 9.40
N ALA A 109 3.97 -11.94 8.77
CA ALA A 109 4.08 -12.66 7.51
C ALA A 109 4.21 -11.70 6.33
N TYR A 110 5.22 -11.89 5.47
CA TYR A 110 5.46 -11.02 4.31
C TYR A 110 5.07 -11.70 3.00
N TYR A 111 4.27 -11.02 2.18
CA TYR A 111 3.89 -11.46 0.84
C TYR A 111 4.22 -10.37 -0.18
N GLY A 112 4.73 -10.73 -1.34
CA GLY A 112 5.20 -9.75 -2.31
C GLY A 112 4.94 -10.18 -3.74
N THR A 113 5.14 -9.24 -4.67
CA THR A 113 5.23 -9.53 -6.10
C THR A 113 6.45 -10.40 -6.41
N PRO A 114 6.53 -11.03 -7.60
CA PRO A 114 7.72 -11.77 -8.02
C PRO A 114 9.02 -10.96 -7.91
N ARG A 115 8.96 -9.64 -8.12
CA ARG A 115 10.12 -8.74 -8.00
C ARG A 115 10.59 -8.58 -6.55
N HIS A 116 9.66 -8.43 -5.60
CA HIS A 116 9.99 -8.37 -4.17
C HIS A 116 10.80 -9.60 -3.75
N LEU A 117 10.29 -10.79 -4.09
CA LEU A 117 10.94 -12.08 -3.78
C LEU A 117 12.35 -12.19 -4.38
N ARG A 118 12.57 -11.70 -5.61
CA ARG A 118 13.89 -11.73 -6.27
C ARG A 118 14.87 -10.70 -5.72
N ARG A 119 14.40 -9.50 -5.35
CA ARG A 119 15.26 -8.33 -5.03
C ARG A 119 15.51 -8.15 -3.54
N LEU A 120 14.57 -8.54 -2.69
CA LEU A 120 14.61 -8.33 -1.24
C LEU A 120 14.77 -9.67 -0.52
N THR A 121 15.83 -10.41 -0.85
CA THR A 121 16.06 -11.80 -0.40
C THR A 121 16.36 -11.95 1.09
N HIS A 122 16.63 -10.85 1.80
CA HIS A 122 16.81 -10.83 3.26
C HIS A 122 15.47 -10.86 4.02
N ILE A 123 14.36 -10.56 3.34
CA ILE A 123 13.01 -10.69 3.91
C ILE A 123 12.52 -12.11 3.57
N PRO A 124 12.07 -12.89 4.56
CA PRO A 124 11.56 -14.24 4.35
C PRO A 124 10.13 -14.20 3.79
N TRP A 125 9.99 -13.81 2.52
CA TRP A 125 8.70 -13.78 1.83
C TRP A 125 8.07 -15.17 1.82
N ILE A 126 6.86 -15.31 2.37
CA ILE A 126 6.17 -16.60 2.50
C ILE A 126 5.17 -16.87 1.37
N GLY A 127 4.95 -15.91 0.47
CA GLY A 127 4.11 -16.12 -0.70
C GLY A 127 4.21 -15.02 -1.74
N ASN A 128 3.80 -15.38 -2.95
CA ASN A 128 3.86 -14.54 -4.14
C ASN A 128 2.45 -14.06 -4.52
N LEU A 129 2.25 -12.75 -4.64
CA LEU A 129 0.95 -12.18 -5.03
C LEU A 129 0.55 -12.54 -6.48
N HIS A 130 1.48 -13.04 -7.32
CA HIS A 130 1.14 -13.65 -8.61
C HIS A 130 0.12 -14.80 -8.43
N ASP A 131 0.29 -15.58 -7.36
CA ASP A 131 -0.45 -16.80 -7.12
C ASP A 131 -1.88 -16.50 -6.67
N CYS A 132 -2.84 -17.15 -7.32
CA CYS A 132 -4.26 -16.95 -7.05
C CYS A 132 -4.63 -17.27 -5.60
N ASP A 133 -4.08 -18.36 -5.06
CA ASP A 133 -4.38 -18.82 -3.70
C ASP A 133 -3.86 -17.83 -2.65
N VAL A 134 -2.72 -17.17 -2.92
CA VAL A 134 -2.20 -16.11 -2.04
C VAL A 134 -3.15 -14.92 -2.03
N ARG A 135 -3.60 -14.46 -3.20
CA ARG A 135 -4.53 -13.31 -3.31
C ARG A 135 -5.89 -13.56 -2.68
N LYS A 136 -6.32 -14.82 -2.57
CA LYS A 136 -7.61 -15.22 -1.97
C LYS A 136 -7.57 -15.40 -0.45
N LYS A 137 -6.40 -15.33 0.19
CA LYS A 137 -6.23 -15.59 1.64
C LYS A 137 -7.11 -14.75 2.55
N TRP A 138 -7.41 -13.52 2.15
CA TRP A 138 -8.15 -12.55 2.97
C TRP A 138 -9.58 -12.31 2.47
N GLU A 139 -10.07 -13.12 1.53
CA GLU A 139 -11.48 -13.09 1.15
C GLU A 139 -12.34 -13.66 2.31
N PRO A 140 -13.53 -13.09 2.59
CA PRO A 140 -14.22 -12.04 1.83
C PRO A 140 -13.91 -10.60 2.29
N ASP A 141 -13.08 -10.41 3.31
CA ASP A 141 -12.81 -9.08 3.89
C ASP A 141 -12.08 -8.17 2.91
N VAL A 142 -11.05 -8.72 2.25
CA VAL A 142 -10.18 -8.00 1.32
C VAL A 142 -10.05 -8.78 0.02
N GLU A 143 -10.32 -8.11 -1.10
CA GLU A 143 -10.14 -8.68 -2.44
C GLU A 143 -8.88 -8.11 -3.09
N LEU A 144 -7.98 -8.99 -3.50
CA LEU A 144 -6.78 -8.64 -4.25
C LEU A 144 -6.95 -9.03 -5.71
N ARG A 145 -6.85 -8.04 -6.60
CA ARG A 145 -7.07 -8.24 -8.05
C ARG A 145 -6.01 -7.50 -8.85
N PHE A 146 -5.65 -8.10 -9.98
CA PHE A 146 -4.98 -7.35 -11.03
C PHE A 146 -6.07 -6.62 -11.84
N PRO A 147 -5.87 -5.34 -12.20
CA PRO A 147 -6.74 -4.65 -13.13
C PRO A 147 -6.92 -5.48 -14.41
N ALA A 148 -8.18 -5.67 -14.83
CA ALA A 148 -8.47 -6.41 -16.06
C ALA A 148 -7.85 -5.68 -17.26
N GLY A 149 -7.21 -6.44 -18.16
CA GLY A 149 -6.53 -5.87 -19.33
C GLY A 149 -5.11 -5.35 -19.05
N ALA A 150 -4.64 -5.39 -17.80
CA ALA A 150 -3.24 -5.20 -17.47
C ALA A 150 -2.51 -6.55 -17.39
N GLU A 151 -1.31 -6.63 -17.94
CA GLU A 151 -0.40 -7.74 -17.66
C GLU A 151 0.19 -7.52 -16.26
N PHE A 152 0.06 -8.50 -15.36
CA PHE A 152 0.63 -8.38 -14.03
C PHE A 152 2.17 -8.31 -14.15
N ILE A 153 2.71 -7.19 -13.66
CA ILE A 153 4.08 -6.70 -13.90
C ILE A 153 5.13 -7.77 -13.57
N ASN A 154 5.61 -8.44 -14.61
CA ASN A 154 6.97 -8.99 -14.67
C ASN A 154 7.65 -8.61 -16.01
N PRO A 155 7.75 -7.30 -16.33
CA PRO A 155 8.29 -6.82 -17.59
C PRO A 155 9.66 -7.45 -17.86
N GLN A 156 9.83 -7.97 -19.08
CA GLN A 156 11.11 -8.47 -19.56
C GLN A 156 11.50 -7.68 -20.83
N PRO A 157 12.56 -6.85 -20.78
CA PRO A 157 13.48 -6.63 -19.65
C PRO A 157 12.83 -5.85 -18.50
N GLU A 158 13.34 -6.02 -17.27
CA GLU A 158 12.82 -5.36 -16.05
C GLU A 158 12.84 -3.81 -16.11
N SER A 159 13.49 -3.23 -17.11
CA SER A 159 13.52 -1.79 -17.39
C SER A 159 12.33 -1.28 -18.22
N SER A 160 11.39 -2.15 -18.60
CA SER A 160 10.22 -1.80 -19.43
C SER A 160 8.95 -1.56 -18.61
N ASN A 161 7.87 -1.13 -19.29
CA ASN A 161 6.71 -0.42 -18.72
C ASN A 161 6.13 -1.02 -17.41
N HIS A 162 5.89 -0.13 -16.45
CA HIS A 162 5.59 -0.39 -15.03
C HIS A 162 4.10 -0.13 -14.70
N PHE A 163 3.18 -0.66 -15.50
CA PHE A 163 1.84 -0.07 -15.60
C PHE A 163 0.76 -0.56 -14.59
N SER A 164 1.03 -1.54 -13.74
CA SER A 164 -0.01 -2.12 -12.87
C SER A 164 0.44 -2.66 -11.49
N SER A 165 -0.15 -2.14 -10.42
CA SER A 165 -0.11 -2.71 -9.07
C SER A 165 -1.25 -3.71 -8.85
N VAL A 166 -1.20 -4.40 -7.72
CA VAL A 166 -2.34 -5.17 -7.22
C VAL A 166 -3.35 -4.22 -6.58
N PHE A 167 -4.57 -4.20 -7.08
CA PHE A 167 -5.67 -3.49 -6.44
C PHE A 167 -6.09 -4.23 -5.18
N VAL A 168 -6.19 -3.51 -4.07
CA VAL A 168 -6.62 -4.04 -2.78
C VAL A 168 -7.92 -3.35 -2.39
N TYR A 169 -9.02 -4.10 -2.47
CA TYR A 169 -10.34 -3.60 -2.11
C TYR A 169 -10.76 -4.13 -0.75
N HIS A 170 -10.99 -3.23 0.21
CA HIS A 170 -11.56 -3.57 1.50
C HIS A 170 -13.07 -3.41 1.47
N ARG A 171 -13.79 -4.53 1.66
CA ARG A 171 -15.23 -4.57 1.48
C ARG A 171 -16.00 -3.76 2.52
N ALA A 172 -15.59 -3.81 3.79
CA ALA A 172 -16.33 -3.15 4.87
C ALA A 172 -16.26 -1.62 4.79
N SER A 173 -15.13 -1.06 4.35
CA SER A 173 -14.96 0.39 4.17
C SER A 173 -15.31 0.89 2.76
N ALA A 174 -15.55 -0.02 1.81
CA ALA A 174 -15.65 0.28 0.38
C ALA A 174 -14.47 1.12 -0.15
N THR A 175 -13.25 0.86 0.37
CA THR A 175 -12.04 1.60 0.02
C THR A 175 -11.14 0.76 -0.87
N LEU A 176 -10.55 1.40 -1.89
CA LEU A 176 -9.61 0.79 -2.82
C LEU A 176 -8.23 1.42 -2.65
N HIS A 177 -7.22 0.59 -2.44
CA HIS A 177 -5.81 0.97 -2.54
C HIS A 177 -5.29 0.55 -3.92
N VAL A 178 -4.72 1.50 -4.68
CA VAL A 178 -4.32 1.32 -6.09
C VAL A 178 -2.87 1.70 -6.38
N ASP A 179 -2.10 2.12 -5.36
CA ASP A 179 -0.76 2.70 -5.54
C ASP A 179 -0.77 3.79 -6.64
N ASP A 180 0.24 3.79 -7.51
CA ASP A 180 0.46 4.68 -8.64
C ASP A 180 -0.12 4.14 -9.95
N THR A 181 -1.06 3.17 -9.91
CA THR A 181 -1.69 2.64 -11.14
C THR A 181 -2.71 3.59 -11.75
N ILE A 182 -3.44 4.35 -10.92
CA ILE A 182 -4.38 5.37 -11.39
C ILE A 182 -3.73 6.73 -11.19
N ILE A 183 -3.30 7.34 -12.29
CA ILE A 183 -2.68 8.67 -12.30
C ILE A 183 -3.64 9.63 -13.02
N TYR A 184 -3.90 10.78 -12.40
CA TYR A 184 -4.51 11.91 -13.07
C TYR A 184 -3.40 12.88 -13.47
N ALA A 185 -3.24 13.11 -14.78
CA ALA A 185 -2.32 14.08 -15.34
C ALA A 185 -3.13 15.14 -16.09
N GLU A 186 -2.87 16.42 -15.80
CA GLU A 186 -3.42 17.56 -16.54
C GLU A 186 -2.61 17.86 -17.81
#